data_AF-A0A920P6P7-F1
#
_entry.id   AF-A0A920P6P7-F1
#
_cell.length_a   1.000
_cell.length_b   1.000
_cell.length_c   1.000
_cell.angle_alpha   90.00
_cell.angle_beta   90.00
_cell.angle_gamma   90.00
#
_symmetry.space_group_name_H-M   'P 1'
#
loop_
_entity.id
_entity.type
_entity.pdbx_description
1 polymer ?
#
loop_
_entity_poly.entity_id
_entity_poly.type
_entity_poly.pdbx_seq_one_letter_code
_entity_poly.pdbx_strand_id
1 'polypeptide(L)'
;MHKISGIDVLAVLLLGLFTTVQVACAQQSEGEVIFAESCAECHNSTQSGRTPSVFSLTSLSPRAIVSALEDGVMQSEGAALNRDQRIMVAESLTGRSYAETTLPETAFCSEQSAEVFDIESLYWMGFGGNLEGTGFQPSDRAGLTVSEIPSLELLWAFAFPDASEVRTKPTIVGELALFGDQFGMVYAVDTNTGCVRWTFEADAGIRGSILVDVDDNGRPLAYFVDFRTNAYALDIEAGTVVWKERVGWHPESNNTGSPTLYGNNLFIPISSMEVVMGGDPSYECCTSSGAVAAVDKRTGALLWYHRVIPGYPEEAGLNALGTQLWAPSGAPVWSSPTIDLSRGRVYVGTGENYTRPTTTTSDAIIAIEMETGEISWSFQGTESDAFTMACTGVP
;
A
#
# COMPACT_ATOMS: atom_id res chain seq x y z
N MET A 1 -49.40 -87.38 17.96
CA MET A 1 -48.55 -88.30 18.76
C MET A 1 -47.24 -88.52 18.00
N HIS A 2 -46.12 -88.36 18.71
CA HIS A 2 -44.80 -89.00 18.49
C HIS A 2 -43.96 -88.72 17.21
N LYS A 3 -42.82 -88.04 17.49
CA LYS A 3 -41.40 -88.25 17.08
C LYS A 3 -41.09 -88.80 15.67
N ILE A 4 -40.43 -88.03 14.79
CA ILE A 4 -38.98 -87.69 14.65
C ILE A 4 -38.13 -88.83 14.06
N SER A 5 -37.55 -88.60 12.87
CA SER A 5 -36.11 -88.81 12.56
C SER A 5 -35.73 -88.15 11.23
N GLY A 6 -34.50 -87.63 11.13
CA GLY A 6 -33.90 -87.14 9.89
C GLY A 6 -32.70 -86.22 10.16
N ILE A 7 -31.48 -86.76 10.00
CA ILE A 7 -30.17 -86.10 10.12
C ILE A 7 -29.78 -85.55 8.75
N ASP A 8 -29.12 -84.38 8.70
CA ASP A 8 -28.03 -84.10 7.76
C ASP A 8 -27.16 -82.94 8.27
N VAL A 9 -25.83 -83.13 8.19
CA VAL A 9 -24.79 -82.19 8.61
C VAL A 9 -24.14 -81.60 7.35
N LEU A 10 -24.14 -80.28 7.20
CA LEU A 10 -23.33 -79.59 6.21
C LEU A 10 -22.66 -78.34 6.82
N ALA A 11 -21.37 -78.19 6.50
CA ALA A 11 -20.41 -77.26 7.07
C ALA A 11 -20.74 -75.77 6.83
N VAL A 12 -20.47 -74.93 7.83
CA VAL A 12 -20.58 -73.46 7.76
C VAL A 12 -19.18 -72.85 7.65
N LEU A 13 -18.96 -72.10 6.56
CA LEU A 13 -17.75 -71.30 6.30
C LEU A 13 -17.64 -70.13 7.30
N LEU A 14 -16.44 -69.94 7.86
CA LEU A 14 -16.03 -68.71 8.54
C LEU A 14 -15.62 -67.65 7.50
N LEU A 15 -16.37 -66.53 7.44
CA LEU A 15 -15.99 -65.30 6.74
C LEU A 15 -15.23 -64.39 7.70
N GLY A 16 -13.94 -64.16 7.42
CA GLY A 16 -13.12 -63.17 8.12
C GLY A 16 -13.43 -61.75 7.66
N LEU A 17 -13.73 -60.85 8.59
CA LEU A 17 -13.82 -59.42 8.34
C LEU A 17 -12.41 -58.83 8.22
N PHE A 18 -12.02 -58.43 7.01
CA PHE A 18 -10.91 -57.51 6.77
C PHE A 18 -11.45 -56.07 6.87
N THR A 19 -11.14 -55.38 7.97
CA THR A 19 -11.29 -53.91 8.04
C THR A 19 -10.10 -53.27 7.36
N THR A 20 -10.26 -52.80 6.13
CA THR A 20 -9.29 -51.92 5.48
C THR A 20 -9.37 -50.54 6.12
N VAL A 21 -8.37 -50.19 6.92
CA VAL A 21 -8.13 -48.79 7.31
C VAL A 21 -7.70 -48.05 6.05
N GLN A 22 -8.63 -47.34 5.42
CA GLN A 22 -8.27 -46.34 4.41
C GLN A 22 -7.60 -45.19 5.15
N VAL A 23 -6.28 -45.13 5.07
CA VAL A 23 -5.54 -43.89 5.30
C VAL A 23 -5.98 -42.97 4.17
N ALA A 24 -6.85 -42.00 4.47
CA ALA A 24 -7.09 -40.90 3.56
C ALA A 24 -5.80 -40.07 3.49
N CYS A 25 -4.99 -40.27 2.44
CA CYS A 25 -4.06 -39.23 2.05
C CYS A 25 -4.92 -38.00 1.72
N ALA A 26 -4.81 -36.94 2.50
CA ALA A 26 -5.42 -35.66 2.15
C ALA A 26 -4.91 -35.30 0.75
N GLN A 27 -5.83 -35.18 -0.20
CA GLN A 27 -5.49 -34.78 -1.55
C GLN A 27 -5.10 -33.30 -1.50
N GLN A 28 -3.87 -33.01 -1.94
CA GLN A 28 -3.32 -31.66 -1.96
C GLN A 28 -4.27 -30.74 -2.74
N SER A 29 -4.59 -29.57 -2.20
CA SER A 29 -5.46 -28.61 -2.89
C SER A 29 -4.73 -28.05 -4.13
N GLU A 30 -5.49 -27.56 -5.12
CA GLU A 30 -4.89 -26.92 -6.30
C GLU A 30 -4.03 -25.70 -5.90
N GLY A 31 -4.45 -24.93 -4.89
CA GLY A 31 -3.66 -23.83 -4.36
C GLY A 31 -2.36 -24.27 -3.66
N GLU A 32 -2.36 -25.41 -2.96
CA GLU A 32 -1.14 -25.99 -2.39
C GLU A 32 -0.17 -26.46 -3.49
N VAL A 33 -0.67 -26.94 -4.63
CA VAL A 33 0.16 -27.29 -5.79
C VAL A 33 0.78 -26.04 -6.40
N ILE A 34 -0.02 -25.01 -6.69
CA ILE A 34 0.47 -23.74 -7.26
C ILE A 34 1.51 -23.11 -6.34
N PHE A 35 1.27 -23.08 -5.03
CA PHE A 35 2.23 -22.55 -4.06
C PHE A 35 3.55 -23.33 -4.08
N ALA A 36 3.49 -24.67 -4.15
CA ALA A 36 4.67 -25.51 -4.20
C ALA A 36 5.51 -25.27 -5.48
N GLU A 37 4.86 -25.01 -6.61
CA GLU A 37 5.51 -24.79 -7.90
C GLU A 37 6.05 -23.37 -8.06
N SER A 38 5.37 -22.37 -7.49
CA SER A 38 5.62 -20.95 -7.83
C SER A 38 6.16 -20.10 -6.68
N CYS A 39 6.01 -20.53 -5.42
CA CYS A 39 6.25 -19.66 -4.26
C CYS A 39 7.16 -20.31 -3.19
N ALA A 40 7.11 -21.62 -3.06
CA ALA A 40 7.74 -22.37 -1.98
C ALA A 40 9.26 -22.18 -1.90
N GLU A 41 9.95 -22.03 -3.03
CA GLU A 41 11.42 -21.84 -3.06
C GLU A 41 11.84 -20.61 -2.22
N CYS A 42 11.12 -19.50 -2.38
CA CYS A 42 11.40 -18.26 -1.65
C CYS A 42 10.88 -18.29 -0.21
N HIS A 43 9.68 -18.84 0.02
CA HIS A 43 8.99 -18.72 1.31
C HIS A 43 9.27 -19.85 2.33
N ASN A 44 9.77 -21.00 1.88
CA ASN A 44 10.16 -22.11 2.77
C ASN A 44 11.59 -21.98 3.29
N SER A 45 12.42 -21.16 2.65
CA SER A 45 13.79 -20.94 3.07
C SER A 45 13.87 -19.74 4.02
N THR A 46 14.69 -19.84 5.06
CA THR A 46 15.02 -18.71 5.94
C THR A 46 16.02 -17.73 5.27
N GLN A 47 16.17 -17.78 3.94
CA GLN A 47 17.39 -17.30 3.26
C GLN A 47 17.42 -15.80 2.97
N SER A 48 16.35 -15.05 3.23
CA SER A 48 16.42 -13.59 3.18
C SER A 48 15.63 -13.01 4.34
N GLY A 49 16.20 -12.05 5.08
CA GLY A 49 15.50 -11.34 6.15
C GLY A 49 14.35 -10.44 5.65
N ARG A 50 14.07 -10.44 4.34
CA ARG A 50 13.04 -9.63 3.68
C ARG A 50 11.88 -10.46 3.11
N THR A 51 12.06 -11.76 2.90
CA THR A 51 10.99 -12.66 2.43
C THR A 51 10.22 -13.21 3.64
N PRO A 52 8.89 -13.00 3.73
CA PRO A 52 8.11 -13.54 4.85
C PRO A 52 8.09 -15.06 4.80
N SER A 53 8.18 -15.71 5.95
CA SER A 53 8.01 -17.17 6.03
C SER A 53 6.57 -17.57 5.74
N VAL A 54 6.34 -18.83 5.34
CA VAL A 54 4.97 -19.39 5.24
C VAL A 54 4.15 -19.14 6.49
N PHE A 55 4.76 -19.29 7.68
CA PHE A 55 4.11 -19.00 8.94
C PHE A 55 3.65 -17.54 9.06
N SER A 56 4.43 -16.59 8.53
CA SER A 56 4.04 -15.17 8.53
C SER A 56 2.88 -14.93 7.55
N LEU A 57 2.91 -15.59 6.39
CA LEU A 57 1.84 -15.48 5.39
C LEU A 57 0.49 -15.98 5.92
N THR A 58 0.46 -17.02 6.77
CA THR A 58 -0.81 -17.54 7.32
C THR A 58 -1.55 -16.52 8.20
N SER A 59 -0.82 -15.53 8.76
CA SER A 59 -1.40 -14.46 9.57
C SER A 59 -2.14 -13.39 8.73
N LEU A 60 -1.78 -13.24 7.45
CA LEU A 60 -2.40 -12.28 6.53
C LEU A 60 -3.80 -12.73 6.11
N SER A 61 -4.70 -11.79 5.81
CA SER A 61 -5.97 -12.15 5.17
C SER A 61 -5.75 -12.69 3.75
N PRO A 62 -6.63 -13.55 3.23
CA PRO A 62 -6.56 -13.94 1.82
C PRO A 62 -6.55 -12.74 0.87
N ARG A 63 -7.34 -11.70 1.18
CA ARG A 63 -7.40 -10.45 0.41
C ARG A 63 -6.05 -9.73 0.38
N ALA A 64 -5.34 -9.68 1.50
CA ALA A 64 -4.01 -9.08 1.57
C ALA A 64 -2.97 -9.84 0.73
N ILE A 65 -3.01 -11.18 0.72
CA ILE A 65 -2.13 -12.01 -0.13
C ILE A 65 -2.43 -11.77 -1.61
N VAL A 66 -3.71 -11.80 -2.00
CA VAL A 66 -4.12 -11.52 -3.37
C VAL A 66 -3.67 -10.13 -3.79
N SER A 67 -3.97 -9.09 -2.99
CA SER A 67 -3.56 -7.71 -3.25
C SER A 67 -2.04 -7.57 -3.42
N ALA A 68 -1.24 -8.30 -2.63
CA ALA A 68 0.22 -8.29 -2.78
C ALA A 68 0.68 -8.86 -4.14
N LEU A 69 -0.03 -9.87 -4.66
CA LEU A 69 0.23 -10.52 -5.95
C LEU A 69 -0.33 -9.75 -7.16
N GLU A 70 -1.33 -8.89 -6.98
CA GLU A 70 -1.91 -8.11 -8.08
C GLU A 70 -1.27 -6.73 -8.23
N ASP A 71 -1.03 -6.06 -7.09
CA ASP A 71 -0.71 -4.63 -7.03
C ASP A 71 0.44 -4.30 -6.08
N GLY A 72 0.97 -5.28 -5.36
CA GLY A 72 1.95 -5.06 -4.31
C GLY A 72 3.36 -5.51 -4.69
N VAL A 73 4.17 -5.74 -3.65
CA VAL A 73 5.58 -6.15 -3.77
C VAL A 73 5.79 -7.54 -4.36
N MET A 74 4.73 -8.34 -4.51
CA MET A 74 4.77 -9.68 -5.10
C MET A 74 4.16 -9.72 -6.51
N GLN A 75 3.96 -8.55 -7.14
CA GLN A 75 3.28 -8.47 -8.43
C GLN A 75 4.04 -9.21 -9.54
N SER A 76 5.38 -9.15 -9.54
CA SER A 76 6.21 -9.88 -10.50
C SER A 76 6.00 -11.38 -10.39
N GLU A 77 6.03 -11.93 -9.17
CA GLU A 77 5.86 -13.35 -8.93
C GLU A 77 4.41 -13.81 -9.17
N GLY A 78 3.44 -12.93 -8.90
CA GLY A 78 2.02 -13.15 -9.14
C GLY A 78 1.58 -12.98 -10.61
N ALA A 79 2.42 -12.42 -11.48
CA ALA A 79 2.06 -12.04 -12.85
C ALA A 79 1.65 -13.23 -13.73
N ALA A 80 2.24 -14.41 -13.49
CA ALA A 80 1.92 -15.64 -14.21
C ALA A 80 0.59 -16.28 -13.77
N LEU A 81 0.06 -15.89 -12.61
CA LEU A 81 -1.17 -16.42 -12.04
C LEU A 81 -2.37 -15.53 -12.40
N ASN A 82 -3.48 -16.15 -12.80
CA ASN A 82 -4.75 -15.44 -12.87
C ASN A 82 -5.34 -15.20 -11.47
N ARG A 83 -6.38 -14.37 -11.37
CA ARG A 83 -6.98 -14.00 -10.08
C ARG A 83 -7.49 -15.21 -9.28
N ASP A 84 -8.14 -16.18 -9.94
CA ASP A 84 -8.65 -17.38 -9.26
C ASP A 84 -7.51 -18.21 -8.68
N GLN A 85 -6.39 -18.33 -9.41
CA GLN A 85 -5.18 -19.02 -8.92
C GLN A 85 -4.56 -18.30 -7.72
N ARG A 86 -4.49 -16.96 -7.76
CA ARG A 86 -4.02 -16.15 -6.62
C ARG A 86 -4.89 -16.37 -5.38
N ILE A 87 -6.22 -16.40 -5.57
CA ILE A 87 -7.19 -16.69 -4.50
C ILE A 87 -6.95 -18.10 -3.95
N MET A 88 -6.84 -19.12 -4.80
CA MET A 88 -6.60 -20.50 -4.37
C MET A 88 -5.33 -20.64 -3.52
N VAL A 89 -4.24 -19.97 -3.92
CA VAL A 89 -2.99 -19.93 -3.14
C VAL A 89 -3.23 -19.25 -1.78
N ALA A 90 -3.90 -18.10 -1.76
CA ALA A 90 -4.17 -17.33 -0.56
C ALA A 90 -5.05 -18.10 0.45
N GLU A 91 -6.12 -18.74 -0.01
CA GLU A 91 -7.00 -19.56 0.83
C GLU A 91 -6.28 -20.80 1.37
N SER A 92 -5.46 -21.45 0.53
CA SER A 92 -4.69 -22.63 0.94
C SER A 92 -3.64 -22.29 2.00
N LEU A 93 -2.95 -21.15 1.87
CA LEU A 93 -1.95 -20.70 2.85
C LEU A 93 -2.59 -20.32 4.19
N THR A 94 -3.75 -19.67 4.16
CA THR A 94 -4.35 -19.07 5.36
C THR A 94 -5.39 -19.96 6.03
N GLY A 95 -5.90 -20.97 5.33
CA GLY A 95 -7.05 -21.77 5.77
C GLY A 95 -8.35 -20.97 5.89
N ARG A 96 -8.42 -19.78 5.29
CA ARG A 96 -9.57 -18.87 5.33
C ARG A 96 -10.10 -18.62 3.93
N SER A 97 -11.41 -18.50 3.77
CA SER A 97 -12.02 -18.13 2.49
C SER A 97 -11.72 -16.67 2.15
N TYR A 98 -11.47 -16.41 0.87
CA TYR A 98 -11.34 -15.07 0.34
C TYR A 98 -12.67 -14.34 0.43
N ALA A 99 -12.61 -13.10 0.90
CA ALA A 99 -13.73 -12.18 0.97
C ALA A 99 -13.24 -10.76 0.72
N GLU A 100 -14.16 -9.93 0.23
CA GLU A 100 -14.03 -8.46 0.22
C GLU A 100 -15.01 -7.93 1.27
N THR A 101 -14.66 -8.15 2.54
CA THR A 101 -15.52 -7.81 3.68
C THR A 101 -15.82 -6.32 3.65
N THR A 102 -17.10 -5.97 3.78
CA THR A 102 -17.56 -4.58 3.94
C THR A 102 -17.91 -4.32 5.39
N LEU A 103 -17.94 -3.05 5.78
CA LEU A 103 -18.44 -2.66 7.09
C LEU A 103 -19.93 -3.01 7.23
N PRO A 104 -20.38 -3.50 8.40
CA PRO A 104 -21.80 -3.69 8.66
C PRO A 104 -22.52 -2.35 8.76
N GLU A 105 -23.83 -2.32 8.51
CA GLU A 105 -24.65 -1.10 8.64
C GLU A 105 -24.52 -0.44 10.03
N THR A 106 -24.33 -1.26 11.08
CA THR A 106 -24.15 -0.77 12.45
C THR A 106 -22.84 -0.01 12.69
N ALA A 107 -21.89 -0.08 11.76
CA ALA A 107 -20.67 0.72 11.83
C ALA A 107 -20.92 2.18 11.41
N PHE A 108 -22.01 2.44 10.67
CA PHE A 108 -22.32 3.79 10.17
C PHE A 108 -23.09 4.61 11.19
N CYS A 109 -22.89 5.92 11.17
CA CYS A 109 -23.57 6.85 12.06
C CYS A 109 -25.08 6.86 11.77
N SER A 110 -25.89 6.71 12.82
CA SER A 110 -27.36 6.72 12.72
C SER A 110 -27.95 8.10 12.43
N GLU A 111 -27.24 9.16 12.84
CA GLU A 111 -27.57 10.55 12.56
C GLU A 111 -26.39 11.22 11.86
N GLN A 112 -26.65 11.91 10.76
CA GLN A 112 -25.65 12.71 10.07
C GLN A 112 -25.88 14.18 10.43
N SER A 113 -24.94 14.80 11.14
CA SER A 113 -24.90 16.27 11.27
C SER A 113 -24.77 16.89 9.89
N ALA A 114 -25.44 18.02 9.66
CA ALA A 114 -25.49 18.69 8.37
C ALA A 114 -24.21 19.49 8.03
N GLU A 115 -23.40 19.83 9.04
CA GLU A 115 -22.07 20.40 8.86
C GLU A 115 -21.12 19.66 9.79
N VAL A 116 -20.13 18.99 9.21
CA VAL A 116 -19.15 18.18 9.96
C VAL A 116 -17.76 18.81 9.87
N PHE A 117 -17.54 19.64 8.85
CA PHE A 117 -16.23 20.21 8.57
C PHE A 117 -16.13 21.69 8.94
N ASP A 118 -15.17 22.01 9.80
CA ASP A 118 -14.67 23.37 10.01
C ASP A 118 -13.14 23.35 9.89
N ILE A 119 -12.59 24.04 8.89
CA ILE A 119 -11.14 24.08 8.67
C ILE A 119 -10.40 24.72 9.86
N GLU A 120 -11.04 25.63 10.60
CA GLU A 120 -10.45 26.27 11.79
C GLU A 120 -10.29 25.27 12.95
N SER A 121 -11.01 24.15 12.89
CA SER A 121 -10.90 23.03 13.84
C SER A 121 -9.87 21.98 13.42
N LEU A 122 -9.02 22.28 12.42
CA LEU A 122 -7.94 21.41 11.98
C LEU A 122 -6.95 21.16 13.11
N TYR A 123 -6.89 19.90 13.53
CA TYR A 123 -6.08 19.45 14.66
C TYR A 123 -4.77 18.82 14.20
N TRP A 124 -4.85 17.98 13.17
CA TRP A 124 -3.70 17.28 12.59
C TRP A 124 -3.97 16.92 11.13
N MET A 125 -3.02 17.18 10.25
CA MET A 125 -3.02 16.63 8.89
C MET A 125 -1.60 16.39 8.39
N GLY A 126 -1.49 15.53 7.38
CA GLY A 126 -0.20 15.18 6.77
C GLY A 126 0.69 14.33 7.68
N PHE A 127 1.87 14.00 7.17
CA PHE A 127 2.77 13.07 7.85
C PHE A 127 3.31 13.61 9.19
N GLY A 128 3.58 14.91 9.27
CA GLY A 128 4.23 15.54 10.42
C GLY A 128 3.42 16.60 11.17
N GLY A 129 2.13 16.79 10.82
CA GLY A 129 1.26 17.77 11.48
C GLY A 129 1.51 19.24 11.12
N ASN A 130 2.55 19.52 10.34
CA ASN A 130 2.92 20.84 9.82
C ASN A 130 3.74 20.70 8.52
N LEU A 131 3.99 21.83 7.86
CA LEU A 131 4.72 21.92 6.61
C LEU A 131 6.18 21.49 6.74
N GLU A 132 6.81 21.73 7.89
CA GLU A 132 8.19 21.35 8.17
C GLU A 132 8.36 19.86 8.52
N GLY A 133 7.24 19.13 8.72
CA GLY A 133 7.25 17.70 8.97
C GLY A 133 7.73 17.28 10.37
N THR A 134 7.60 18.14 11.39
CA THR A 134 8.28 17.92 12.69
C THR A 134 7.69 16.82 13.57
N GLY A 135 6.45 16.41 13.33
CA GLY A 135 5.75 15.44 14.17
C GLY A 135 5.43 15.95 15.58
N PHE A 136 5.45 17.27 15.79
CA PHE A 136 5.24 17.90 17.09
C PHE A 136 3.84 18.52 17.21
N GLN A 137 3.11 18.18 18.28
CA GLN A 137 1.85 18.84 18.65
C GLN A 137 2.09 19.74 19.87
N PRO A 138 1.80 21.06 19.78
CA PRO A 138 1.94 21.97 20.91
C PRO A 138 0.89 21.70 21.99
N SER A 139 1.18 22.07 23.24
CA SER A 139 0.36 21.71 24.42
C SER A 139 -1.05 22.28 24.40
N ASP A 140 -1.24 23.47 23.83
CA ASP A 140 -2.53 24.13 23.68
C ASP A 140 -3.45 23.39 22.71
N ARG A 141 -2.89 22.72 21.70
CA ARG A 141 -3.62 21.79 20.84
C ARG A 141 -3.74 20.43 21.50
N ALA A 142 -2.66 19.85 22.02
CA ALA A 142 -2.63 18.50 22.59
C ALA A 142 -3.75 18.25 23.62
N GLY A 143 -4.11 19.28 24.41
CA GLY A 143 -5.22 19.19 25.36
C GLY A 143 -5.00 18.16 26.47
N LEU A 144 -3.77 17.67 26.63
CA LEU A 144 -3.38 16.64 27.59
C LEU A 144 -2.12 17.07 28.34
N THR A 145 -2.12 16.83 29.63
CA THR A 145 -0.98 17.00 30.53
C THR A 145 -0.33 15.66 30.83
N VAL A 146 0.95 15.67 31.22
CA VAL A 146 1.67 14.45 31.64
C VAL A 146 0.96 13.73 32.79
N SER A 147 0.29 14.47 33.69
CA SER A 147 -0.48 13.90 34.80
C SER A 147 -1.73 13.13 34.38
N GLU A 148 -2.28 13.39 33.19
CA GLU A 148 -3.50 12.74 32.69
C GLU A 148 -3.21 11.47 31.88
N ILE A 149 -1.97 11.29 31.39
CA ILE A 149 -1.57 10.11 30.60
C ILE A 149 -1.92 8.79 31.30
N PRO A 150 -1.67 8.60 32.61
CA PRO A 150 -2.00 7.35 33.29
C PRO A 150 -3.50 7.06 33.41
N SER A 151 -4.36 8.06 33.20
CA SER A 151 -5.83 7.92 33.26
C SER A 151 -6.50 7.78 31.90
N LEU A 152 -5.74 7.76 30.81
CA LEU A 152 -6.31 7.58 29.48
C LEU A 152 -6.97 6.20 29.35
N GLU A 153 -8.16 6.20 28.73
CA GLU A 153 -8.90 5.00 28.38
C GLU A 153 -9.17 4.95 26.87
N LEU A 154 -9.40 3.75 26.34
CA LEU A 154 -9.77 3.57 24.95
C LEU A 154 -11.20 4.12 24.74
N LEU A 155 -11.32 5.17 23.93
CA LEU A 155 -12.63 5.72 23.58
C LEU A 155 -13.36 4.81 22.57
N TRP A 156 -12.70 4.45 21.47
CA TRP A 156 -13.21 3.53 20.46
C TRP A 156 -12.05 2.88 19.70
N ALA A 157 -12.34 1.78 19.00
CA ALA A 157 -11.42 1.12 18.10
C ALA A 157 -12.10 0.88 16.75
N PHE A 158 -11.35 1.10 15.67
CA PHE A 158 -11.82 0.89 14.30
C PHE A 158 -11.12 -0.34 13.71
N ALA A 159 -11.91 -1.33 13.30
CA ALA A 159 -11.40 -2.53 12.64
C ALA A 159 -11.53 -2.38 11.12
N PHE A 160 -10.39 -2.36 10.44
CA PHE A 160 -10.32 -2.29 8.99
C PHE A 160 -10.67 -3.65 8.37
N PRO A 161 -11.69 -3.74 7.51
CA PRO A 161 -12.09 -5.00 6.90
C PRO A 161 -10.95 -5.65 6.10
N ASP A 162 -10.58 -6.87 6.48
CA ASP A 162 -9.52 -7.70 5.88
C ASP A 162 -8.10 -7.11 5.85
N ALA A 163 -7.90 -5.85 6.23
CA ALA A 163 -6.60 -5.19 6.11
C ALA A 163 -5.59 -5.82 7.08
N SER A 164 -4.41 -6.15 6.57
CA SER A 164 -3.32 -6.69 7.39
C SER A 164 -2.31 -5.61 7.79
N GLU A 165 -2.41 -4.43 7.17
CA GLU A 165 -1.64 -3.25 7.52
C GLU A 165 -2.45 -1.97 7.29
N VAL A 166 -2.15 -0.95 8.09
CA VAL A 166 -2.68 0.40 7.92
C VAL A 166 -1.50 1.36 8.05
N ARG A 167 -1.23 2.10 6.99
CA ARG A 167 -0.05 3.00 6.91
C ARG A 167 -0.43 4.49 6.91
N THR A 168 -1.68 4.80 6.59
CA THR A 168 -2.21 6.15 6.58
C THR A 168 -2.14 6.76 7.99
N LYS A 169 -1.62 7.98 8.10
CA LYS A 169 -1.82 8.77 9.32
C LYS A 169 -3.14 9.54 9.23
N PRO A 170 -4.02 9.42 10.24
CA PRO A 170 -5.33 10.05 10.19
C PRO A 170 -5.21 11.58 10.19
N THR A 171 -6.08 12.21 9.42
CA THR A 171 -6.30 13.65 9.48
C THR A 171 -7.51 13.91 10.35
N ILE A 172 -7.36 14.84 11.29
CA ILE A 172 -8.37 15.18 12.29
C ILE A 172 -8.76 16.65 12.11
N VAL A 173 -10.01 16.90 11.73
CA VAL A 173 -10.67 18.22 11.68
C VAL A 173 -11.91 18.12 12.55
N GLY A 174 -11.93 18.83 13.67
CA GLY A 174 -13.10 18.88 14.55
C GLY A 174 -13.57 17.47 14.95
N GLU A 175 -14.80 17.13 14.55
CA GLU A 175 -15.44 15.83 14.83
C GLU A 175 -15.21 14.79 13.72
N LEU A 176 -14.31 15.07 12.76
CA LEU A 176 -14.04 14.24 11.60
C LEU A 176 -12.61 13.69 11.62
N ALA A 177 -12.49 12.37 11.55
CA ALA A 177 -11.28 11.66 11.23
C ALA A 177 -11.34 11.12 9.78
N LEU A 178 -10.32 11.41 8.98
CA LEU A 178 -10.15 10.89 7.63
C LEU A 178 -8.91 10.02 7.55
N PHE A 179 -9.08 8.78 7.09
CA PHE A 179 -7.98 7.86 6.83
C PHE A 179 -8.36 6.83 5.78
N GLY A 180 -7.34 6.25 5.12
CA GLY A 180 -7.51 5.23 4.11
C GLY A 180 -6.82 3.91 4.47
N ASP A 181 -7.18 2.84 3.75
CA ASP A 181 -6.66 1.49 3.99
C ASP A 181 -5.84 0.91 2.82
N GLN A 182 -5.36 -0.32 3.03
CA GLN A 182 -4.59 -1.09 2.06
C GLN A 182 -5.33 -1.37 0.74
N PHE A 183 -6.66 -1.33 0.72
CA PHE A 183 -7.47 -1.72 -0.43
C PHE A 183 -8.13 -0.55 -1.15
N GLY A 184 -7.86 0.69 -0.71
CA GLY A 184 -8.33 1.90 -1.38
C GLY A 184 -9.56 2.51 -0.75
N MET A 185 -10.04 1.98 0.38
CA MET A 185 -11.16 2.58 1.09
C MET A 185 -10.69 3.82 1.85
N VAL A 186 -11.35 4.95 1.62
CA VAL A 186 -11.34 6.13 2.48
C VAL A 186 -12.51 6.02 3.45
N TYR A 187 -12.24 6.31 4.72
CA TYR A 187 -13.23 6.37 5.78
C TYR A 187 -13.29 7.78 6.35
N ALA A 188 -14.50 8.34 6.40
CA ALA A 188 -14.84 9.49 7.23
C ALA A 188 -15.50 8.98 8.50
N VAL A 189 -14.85 9.23 9.64
CA VAL A 189 -15.24 8.66 10.94
C VAL A 189 -15.49 9.80 11.92
N ASP A 190 -16.56 9.67 12.70
CA ASP A 190 -16.83 10.54 13.82
C ASP A 190 -15.81 10.33 14.95
N THR A 191 -15.11 11.38 15.37
CA THR A 191 -14.03 11.25 16.38
C THR A 191 -14.54 10.95 17.78
N ASN A 192 -15.81 11.24 18.08
CA ASN A 192 -16.38 11.04 19.42
C ASN A 192 -16.87 9.60 19.62
N THR A 193 -17.40 8.98 18.56
CA THR A 193 -18.09 7.69 18.62
C THR A 193 -17.39 6.58 17.85
N GLY A 194 -16.55 6.93 16.86
CA GLY A 194 -15.93 5.96 15.96
C GLY A 194 -16.87 5.44 14.86
N CYS A 195 -18.09 5.97 14.72
CA CYS A 195 -19.00 5.58 13.65
C CYS A 195 -18.58 6.17 12.31
N VAL A 196 -18.86 5.46 11.22
CA VAL A 196 -18.56 5.87 9.86
C VAL A 196 -19.65 6.77 9.32
N ARG A 197 -19.28 7.96 8.87
CA ARG A 197 -20.18 8.92 8.22
C ARG A 197 -20.38 8.55 6.76
N TRP A 198 -19.28 8.29 6.06
CA TRP A 198 -19.27 7.82 4.67
C TRP A 198 -17.97 7.09 4.35
N THR A 199 -17.99 6.37 3.24
CA THR A 199 -16.82 5.72 2.66
C THR A 199 -16.68 6.04 1.18
N PHE A 200 -15.46 6.04 0.67
CA PHE A 200 -15.17 6.16 -0.76
C PHE A 200 -14.15 5.08 -1.16
N GLU A 201 -14.33 4.45 -2.32
CA GLU A 201 -13.41 3.43 -2.84
C GLU A 201 -12.56 4.02 -3.98
N ALA A 202 -11.26 4.16 -3.73
CA ALA A 202 -10.25 4.54 -4.71
C ALA A 202 -9.81 3.33 -5.56
N ASP A 203 -9.01 3.59 -6.60
CA ASP A 203 -8.59 2.52 -7.52
C ASP A 203 -7.49 1.62 -6.95
N ALA A 204 -6.81 2.06 -5.89
CA ALA A 204 -5.73 1.32 -5.25
C ALA A 204 -5.55 1.72 -3.78
N GLY A 205 -4.75 0.95 -3.05
CA GLY A 205 -4.45 1.17 -1.63
C GLY A 205 -3.96 2.58 -1.30
N ILE A 206 -4.38 3.10 -0.15
CA ILE A 206 -4.01 4.44 0.32
C ILE A 206 -2.99 4.27 1.44
N ARG A 207 -1.79 4.82 1.22
CA ARG A 207 -0.70 4.79 2.20
C ARG A 207 -0.41 6.16 2.82
N GLY A 208 -0.61 7.23 2.05
CA GLY A 208 -0.37 8.60 2.49
C GLY A 208 -1.53 9.18 3.28
N SER A 209 -1.26 10.23 4.05
CA SER A 209 -2.30 11.03 4.71
C SER A 209 -3.25 11.68 3.72
N ILE A 210 -4.53 11.75 4.10
CA ILE A 210 -5.56 12.51 3.40
C ILE A 210 -5.48 13.97 3.88
N LEU A 211 -5.21 14.91 3.00
CA LEU A 211 -5.13 16.33 3.33
C LEU A 211 -6.51 16.96 3.22
N VAL A 212 -6.75 18.08 3.91
CA VAL A 212 -8.02 18.80 3.82
C VAL A 212 -7.80 20.29 3.63
N ASP A 213 -8.71 20.94 2.92
CA ASP A 213 -8.75 22.39 2.75
C ASP A 213 -10.13 22.82 2.24
N VAL A 214 -10.34 24.12 2.07
CA VAL A 214 -11.50 24.68 1.39
C VAL A 214 -11.13 25.20 0.00
N ASP A 215 -12.05 25.03 -0.96
CA ASP A 215 -11.92 25.65 -2.28
C ASP A 215 -12.29 27.15 -2.26
N ASP A 216 -12.13 27.81 -3.40
CA ASP A 216 -12.42 29.25 -3.56
C ASP A 216 -13.90 29.61 -3.28
N ASN A 217 -14.81 28.62 -3.24
CA ASN A 217 -16.24 28.77 -2.93
C ASN A 217 -16.59 28.33 -1.49
N GLY A 218 -15.61 27.95 -0.68
CA GLY A 218 -15.82 27.45 0.68
C GLY A 218 -16.24 25.99 0.77
N ARG A 219 -16.15 25.21 -0.32
CA ARG A 219 -16.44 23.78 -0.30
C ARG A 219 -15.29 23.04 0.40
N PRO A 220 -15.57 22.19 1.39
CA PRO A 220 -14.55 21.39 2.06
C PRO A 220 -14.13 20.21 1.18
N LEU A 221 -12.82 20.11 0.93
CA LEU A 221 -12.23 19.10 0.05
C LEU A 221 -11.19 18.26 0.78
N ALA A 222 -11.18 16.96 0.49
CA ALA A 222 -10.16 16.02 0.91
C ALA A 222 -9.28 15.62 -0.28
N TYR A 223 -7.96 15.62 -0.09
CA TYR A 223 -6.97 15.33 -1.13
C TYR A 223 -6.07 14.17 -0.73
N PHE A 224 -5.89 13.20 -1.61
CA PHE A 224 -4.99 12.07 -1.38
C PHE A 224 -4.50 11.48 -2.69
N VAL A 225 -3.55 10.55 -2.57
CA VAL A 225 -2.97 9.82 -3.70
C VAL A 225 -3.00 8.34 -3.37
N ASP A 226 -3.51 7.54 -4.29
CA ASP A 226 -3.51 6.09 -4.16
C ASP A 226 -2.16 5.48 -4.58
N PHE A 227 -1.98 4.18 -4.32
CA PHE A 227 -0.75 3.47 -4.64
C PHE A 227 -0.38 3.55 -6.13
N ARG A 228 -1.37 3.65 -7.02
CA ARG A 228 -1.18 3.79 -8.46
C ARG A 228 -1.03 5.26 -8.88
N THR A 229 -0.67 6.18 -7.99
CA THR A 229 -0.45 7.61 -8.31
C THR A 229 -1.68 8.33 -8.89
N ASN A 230 -2.89 7.81 -8.69
CA ASN A 230 -4.09 8.60 -8.93
C ASN A 230 -4.23 9.58 -7.76
N ALA A 231 -4.18 10.87 -8.07
CA ALA A 231 -4.50 11.94 -7.14
C ALA A 231 -6.01 12.21 -7.21
N TYR A 232 -6.61 12.47 -6.05
CA TYR A 232 -8.03 12.71 -5.90
C TYR A 232 -8.28 14.02 -5.16
N ALA A 233 -9.39 14.68 -5.50
CA ALA A 233 -10.12 15.54 -4.59
C ALA A 233 -11.53 14.99 -4.38
N LEU A 234 -11.94 14.86 -3.13
CA LEU A 234 -13.30 14.52 -2.74
C LEU A 234 -13.97 15.71 -2.08
N ASP A 235 -15.26 15.88 -2.35
CA ASP A 235 -16.14 16.68 -1.52
C ASP A 235 -16.35 15.97 -0.18
N ILE A 236 -15.95 16.60 0.93
CA ILE A 236 -15.99 16.00 2.26
C ILE A 236 -17.43 15.78 2.74
N GLU A 237 -18.34 16.69 2.40
CA GLU A 237 -19.74 16.60 2.86
C GLU A 237 -20.51 15.58 2.01
N ALA A 238 -20.25 15.52 0.70
CA ALA A 238 -20.91 14.57 -0.18
C ALA A 238 -20.24 13.18 -0.23
N GLY A 239 -18.97 13.06 0.15
CA GLY A 239 -18.17 11.84 -0.04
C GLY A 239 -17.98 11.46 -1.52
N THR A 240 -17.99 12.44 -2.42
CA THR A 240 -17.95 12.21 -3.89
C THR A 240 -16.72 12.83 -4.53
N VAL A 241 -16.27 12.26 -5.65
CA VAL A 241 -15.11 12.75 -6.41
C VAL A 241 -15.44 14.08 -7.09
N VAL A 242 -14.60 15.08 -6.83
CA VAL A 242 -14.59 16.36 -7.57
C VAL A 242 -13.68 16.25 -8.80
N TRP A 243 -12.47 15.72 -8.62
CA TRP A 243 -11.57 15.38 -9.72
C TRP A 243 -10.68 14.20 -9.35
N LYS A 244 -10.15 13.53 -10.38
CA LYS A 244 -9.19 12.44 -10.29
C LYS A 244 -8.22 12.52 -11.46
N GLU A 245 -6.92 12.52 -11.18
CA GLU A 245 -5.87 12.60 -12.21
C GLU A 245 -4.70 11.67 -11.87
N ARG A 246 -4.19 10.92 -12.85
CA ARG A 246 -2.98 10.12 -12.65
C ARG A 246 -1.75 11.01 -12.85
N VAL A 247 -0.92 11.14 -11.81
CA VAL A 247 0.27 12.01 -11.85
C VAL A 247 1.56 11.26 -12.23
N GLY A 248 1.64 9.95 -12.00
CA GLY A 248 2.80 9.14 -12.37
C GLY A 248 2.88 8.88 -13.87
N TRP A 249 4.03 9.18 -14.49
CA TRP A 249 4.24 9.03 -15.93
C TRP A 249 4.73 7.64 -16.36
N HIS A 250 5.38 6.92 -15.46
CA HIS A 250 5.85 5.56 -15.75
C HIS A 250 4.74 4.55 -15.41
N PRO A 251 4.60 3.43 -16.15
CA PRO A 251 3.67 2.36 -15.80
C PRO A 251 3.88 1.86 -14.36
N GLU A 252 5.13 1.66 -13.99
CA GLU A 252 5.54 1.25 -12.64
C GLU A 252 5.62 2.40 -11.61
N SER A 253 5.18 3.61 -11.95
CA SER A 253 5.09 4.68 -10.95
C SER A 253 4.08 4.32 -9.87
N ASN A 254 4.51 4.42 -8.62
CA ASN A 254 3.65 4.24 -7.46
C ASN A 254 3.79 5.39 -6.46
N ASN A 255 2.82 5.55 -5.56
CA ASN A 255 2.90 6.48 -4.44
C ASN A 255 2.85 5.72 -3.11
N THR A 256 3.77 6.09 -2.23
CA THR A 256 3.85 5.53 -0.87
C THR A 256 4.07 6.60 0.20
N GLY A 257 4.49 7.81 -0.19
CA GLY A 257 4.65 8.98 0.67
C GLY A 257 3.40 9.85 0.68
N SER A 258 3.17 10.57 1.78
CA SER A 258 2.02 11.48 1.85
C SER A 258 2.27 12.71 0.97
N PRO A 259 1.27 13.22 0.24
CA PRO A 259 1.41 14.52 -0.38
C PRO A 259 1.46 15.63 0.69
N THR A 260 1.86 16.83 0.28
CA THR A 260 1.83 18.04 1.11
C THR A 260 1.08 19.14 0.38
N LEU A 261 0.20 19.85 1.09
CA LEU A 261 -0.65 20.91 0.53
C LEU A 261 -0.19 22.26 1.06
N TYR A 262 -0.01 23.23 0.16
CA TYR A 262 0.17 24.63 0.53
C TYR A 262 -0.42 25.56 -0.53
N GLY A 263 -1.27 26.49 -0.09
CA GLY A 263 -2.00 27.40 -0.99
C GLY A 263 -2.90 26.61 -1.94
N ASN A 264 -2.60 26.69 -3.24
CA ASN A 264 -3.31 25.92 -4.28
C ASN A 264 -2.49 24.73 -4.81
N ASN A 265 -1.33 24.45 -4.24
CA ASN A 265 -0.40 23.47 -4.77
C ASN A 265 -0.39 22.21 -3.89
N LEU A 266 -0.71 21.07 -4.49
CA LEU A 266 -0.53 19.75 -3.91
C LEU A 266 0.76 19.15 -4.44
N PHE A 267 1.75 18.99 -3.57
CA PHE A 267 3.05 18.39 -3.89
C PHE A 267 3.01 16.89 -3.64
N ILE A 268 3.18 16.10 -4.69
CA ILE A 268 3.00 14.66 -4.68
C ILE A 268 4.34 13.98 -4.92
N PRO A 269 4.85 13.19 -3.96
CA PRO A 269 6.03 12.37 -4.15
C PRO A 269 5.70 11.15 -5.02
N ILE A 270 6.58 10.79 -5.95
CA ILE A 270 6.42 9.67 -6.86
C ILE A 270 7.62 8.73 -6.72
N SER A 271 7.29 7.46 -6.45
CA SER A 271 8.21 6.35 -6.33
C SER A 271 8.09 5.44 -7.56
N SER A 272 8.79 4.29 -7.55
CA SER A 272 8.70 3.29 -8.58
C SER A 272 8.67 1.86 -8.03
N MET A 273 7.88 1.00 -8.66
CA MET A 273 7.87 -0.45 -8.47
C MET A 273 8.96 -1.17 -9.29
N GLU A 274 9.69 -0.47 -10.16
CA GLU A 274 10.80 -1.09 -10.91
C GLU A 274 11.92 -1.63 -10.00
N VAL A 275 12.01 -1.16 -8.74
CA VAL A 275 12.91 -1.81 -7.75
C VAL A 275 12.57 -3.29 -7.57
N VAL A 276 11.30 -3.66 -7.70
CA VAL A 276 10.79 -5.04 -7.64
C VAL A 276 10.92 -5.71 -8.99
N MET A 277 10.42 -5.07 -10.05
CA MET A 277 10.40 -5.66 -11.39
C MET A 277 11.81 -5.94 -11.93
N GLY A 278 12.78 -5.08 -11.60
CA GLY A 278 14.19 -5.28 -11.91
C GLY A 278 14.83 -6.48 -11.20
N GLY A 279 14.07 -7.20 -10.36
CA GLY A 279 14.47 -8.49 -9.82
C GLY A 279 14.31 -9.67 -10.76
N ASP A 280 13.44 -9.55 -11.77
CA ASP A 280 13.32 -10.52 -12.85
C ASP A 280 14.41 -10.25 -13.92
N PRO A 281 15.34 -11.19 -14.17
CA PRO A 281 16.39 -11.00 -15.16
C PRO A 281 15.88 -10.94 -16.61
N SER A 282 14.61 -11.26 -16.86
CA SER A 282 13.96 -11.09 -18.17
C SER A 282 13.28 -9.73 -18.34
N TYR A 283 13.12 -8.95 -17.25
CA TYR A 283 12.59 -7.59 -17.30
C TYR A 283 13.66 -6.61 -17.82
N GLU A 284 13.28 -5.74 -18.74
CA GLU A 284 14.15 -4.67 -19.23
C GLU A 284 14.30 -3.57 -18.16
N CYS A 285 15.19 -3.82 -17.22
CA CYS A 285 15.45 -2.93 -16.11
C CYS A 285 16.49 -1.84 -16.46
N CYS A 286 16.31 -0.61 -16.04
CA CYS A 286 15.09 -0.01 -15.54
C CYS A 286 15.00 1.38 -16.17
N THR A 287 13.81 1.90 -16.36
CA THR A 287 13.59 3.12 -17.16
C THR A 287 12.92 4.26 -16.40
N SER A 288 12.36 3.98 -15.23
CA SER A 288 11.70 4.94 -14.37
C SER A 288 12.67 5.86 -13.62
N SER A 289 12.12 6.95 -13.14
CA SER A 289 12.73 7.83 -12.15
C SER A 289 11.69 8.17 -11.09
N GLY A 290 12.14 8.36 -9.84
CA GLY A 290 11.36 9.10 -8.88
C GLY A 290 11.08 10.52 -9.34
N ALA A 291 10.06 11.14 -8.77
CA ALA A 291 9.68 12.50 -9.11
C ALA A 291 8.93 13.20 -7.97
N VAL A 292 8.77 14.51 -8.12
CA VAL A 292 7.79 15.31 -7.37
C VAL A 292 6.92 16.01 -8.39
N ALA A 293 5.61 15.91 -8.25
CA ALA A 293 4.66 16.67 -9.05
C ALA A 293 4.03 17.77 -8.19
N ALA A 294 3.79 18.95 -8.75
CA ALA A 294 2.86 19.91 -8.19
C ALA A 294 1.60 19.94 -9.05
N VAL A 295 0.44 19.79 -8.42
CA VAL A 295 -0.86 19.90 -9.09
C VAL A 295 -1.72 20.97 -8.43
N ASP A 296 -2.56 21.63 -9.22
CA ASP A 296 -3.53 22.61 -8.73
C ASP A 296 -4.65 21.87 -7.97
N LYS A 297 -4.81 22.17 -6.68
CA LYS A 297 -5.78 21.48 -5.81
C LYS A 297 -7.23 21.61 -6.30
N ARG A 298 -7.57 22.62 -7.10
CA ARG A 298 -8.95 22.89 -7.53
C ARG A 298 -9.33 22.04 -8.74
N THR A 299 -8.35 21.68 -9.57
CA THR A 299 -8.61 21.05 -10.88
C THR A 299 -7.88 19.72 -11.08
N GLY A 300 -6.86 19.42 -10.28
CA GLY A 300 -5.94 18.30 -10.51
C GLY A 300 -4.92 18.58 -11.62
N ALA A 301 -4.94 19.75 -12.25
CA ALA A 301 -4.05 20.08 -13.36
C ALA A 301 -2.58 20.11 -12.91
N LEU A 302 -1.70 19.45 -13.68
CA LEU A 302 -0.26 19.47 -13.47
C LEU A 302 0.30 20.89 -13.67
N LEU A 303 0.93 21.43 -12.63
CA LEU A 303 1.62 22.72 -12.65
C LEU A 303 3.07 22.55 -13.10
N TRP A 304 3.77 21.59 -12.49
CA TRP A 304 5.11 21.17 -12.88
C TRP A 304 5.39 19.74 -12.44
N TYR A 305 6.36 19.10 -13.10
CA TYR A 305 6.81 17.75 -12.81
C TYR A 305 8.34 17.72 -12.73
N HIS A 306 8.88 17.52 -11.53
CA HIS A 306 10.30 17.40 -11.29
C HIS A 306 10.73 15.93 -11.33
N ARG A 307 11.32 15.50 -12.45
CA ARG A 307 12.00 14.19 -12.53
C ARG A 307 13.33 14.28 -11.77
N VAL A 308 13.52 13.42 -10.77
CA VAL A 308 14.72 13.43 -9.90
C VAL A 308 15.99 13.12 -10.67
N ILE A 309 15.94 12.12 -11.54
CA ILE A 309 17.06 11.80 -12.43
C ILE A 309 17.00 12.79 -13.61
N PRO A 310 18.07 13.54 -13.89
CA PRO A 310 18.12 14.38 -15.08
C PRO A 310 18.10 13.53 -16.37
N GLY A 311 17.38 14.00 -17.40
CA GLY A 311 17.32 13.32 -18.70
C GLY A 311 16.38 12.11 -18.73
N TYR A 312 16.67 11.18 -19.62
CA TYR A 312 15.96 9.90 -19.78
C TYR A 312 17.00 8.77 -19.82
N PRO A 313 16.62 7.54 -19.46
CA PRO A 313 17.52 6.40 -19.54
C PRO A 313 17.97 6.15 -20.99
N GLU A 314 19.23 5.72 -21.14
CA GLU A 314 19.83 5.29 -22.39
C GLU A 314 20.21 3.79 -22.31
N GLU A 315 20.49 3.17 -23.45
CA GLU A 315 20.93 1.78 -23.51
C GLU A 315 22.24 1.60 -22.73
N ALA A 316 22.21 0.75 -21.70
CA ALA A 316 23.34 0.46 -20.81
C ALA A 316 23.99 -0.92 -21.07
N GLY A 317 23.59 -1.58 -22.16
CA GLY A 317 24.06 -2.91 -22.56
C GLY A 317 23.04 -4.01 -22.29
N LEU A 318 23.48 -5.27 -22.37
CA LEU A 318 22.64 -6.44 -22.14
C LEU A 318 23.11 -7.19 -20.89
N ASN A 319 22.19 -7.83 -20.18
CA ASN A 319 22.55 -8.78 -19.12
C ASN A 319 22.96 -10.15 -19.71
N ALA A 320 23.29 -11.11 -18.84
CA ALA A 320 23.73 -12.45 -19.27
C ALA A 320 22.70 -13.25 -20.08
N LEU A 321 21.40 -12.91 -19.95
CA LEU A 321 20.31 -13.52 -20.74
C LEU A 321 20.08 -12.79 -22.07
N GLY A 322 20.79 -11.70 -22.33
CA GLY A 322 20.57 -10.86 -23.51
C GLY A 322 19.44 -9.85 -23.34
N THR A 323 18.87 -9.68 -22.14
CA THR A 323 17.85 -8.68 -21.83
C THR A 323 18.48 -7.28 -21.80
N GLN A 324 17.79 -6.30 -22.37
CA GLN A 324 18.26 -4.91 -22.41
C GLN A 324 18.29 -4.29 -21.01
N LEU A 325 19.40 -3.61 -20.71
CA LEU A 325 19.56 -2.79 -19.51
C LEU A 325 19.53 -1.31 -19.88
N TRP A 326 18.95 -0.51 -18.99
CA TRP A 326 18.71 0.92 -19.19
C TRP A 326 19.26 1.72 -18.01
N ALA A 327 19.91 2.86 -18.26
CA ALA A 327 20.46 3.70 -17.20
C ALA A 327 20.59 5.18 -17.61
N PRO A 328 20.57 6.12 -16.64
CA PRO A 328 20.28 5.93 -15.22
C PRO A 328 18.78 5.76 -14.92
N SER A 329 18.46 5.03 -13.85
CA SER A 329 17.07 4.83 -13.39
C SER A 329 16.96 4.73 -11.86
N GLY A 330 15.73 4.77 -11.34
CA GLY A 330 15.44 4.75 -9.91
C GLY A 330 15.38 6.13 -9.27
N ALA A 331 16.07 6.31 -8.15
CA ALA A 331 15.98 7.48 -7.27
C ALA A 331 14.54 7.81 -6.85
N PRO A 332 13.76 6.83 -6.34
CA PRO A 332 12.34 7.03 -6.01
C PRO A 332 12.15 8.08 -4.91
N VAL A 333 11.07 8.86 -4.98
CA VAL A 333 10.64 9.74 -3.88
C VAL A 333 9.47 9.07 -3.18
N TRP A 334 9.75 8.39 -2.07
CA TRP A 334 8.79 7.57 -1.34
C TRP A 334 8.45 8.13 0.06
N SER A 335 8.94 9.32 0.36
CA SER A 335 8.67 10.05 1.61
C SER A 335 7.90 11.35 1.34
N SER A 336 7.27 11.89 2.38
CA SER A 336 6.44 13.09 2.28
C SER A 336 7.30 14.35 2.08
N PRO A 337 6.98 15.24 1.13
CA PRO A 337 7.71 16.49 0.96
C PRO A 337 7.52 17.43 2.16
N THR A 338 8.57 18.15 2.55
CA THR A 338 8.46 19.25 3.54
C THR A 338 8.63 20.59 2.87
N ILE A 339 8.11 21.66 3.48
CA ILE A 339 8.05 22.99 2.90
C ILE A 339 8.73 24.01 3.82
N ASP A 340 9.62 24.83 3.26
CA ASP A 340 10.14 26.05 3.88
C ASP A 340 9.57 27.27 3.14
N LEU A 341 8.61 27.94 3.78
CA LEU A 341 7.97 29.13 3.22
C LEU A 341 8.90 30.33 3.12
N SER A 342 9.85 30.46 4.06
CA SER A 342 10.78 31.60 4.07
C SER A 342 11.73 31.58 2.87
N ARG A 343 12.02 30.38 2.37
CA ARG A 343 12.86 30.17 1.19
C ARG A 343 12.06 29.83 -0.06
N GLY A 344 10.76 29.58 0.03
CA GLY A 344 9.95 29.11 -1.11
C GLY A 344 10.46 27.78 -1.67
N ARG A 345 10.73 26.81 -0.79
CA ARG A 345 11.32 25.51 -1.16
C ARG A 345 10.47 24.34 -0.70
N VAL A 346 10.49 23.29 -1.51
CA VAL A 346 10.04 21.93 -1.18
C VAL A 346 11.27 21.06 -1.01
N TYR A 347 11.33 20.25 0.04
CA TYR A 347 12.42 19.31 0.29
C TYR A 347 11.93 17.89 0.19
N VAL A 348 12.72 17.04 -0.47
CA VAL A 348 12.47 15.61 -0.58
C VAL A 348 13.74 14.81 -0.39
N GLY A 349 13.60 13.63 0.20
CA GLY A 349 14.61 12.57 0.16
C GLY A 349 14.38 11.64 -1.02
N THR A 350 15.45 11.22 -1.66
CA THR A 350 15.45 10.28 -2.79
C THR A 350 16.08 8.96 -2.38
N GLY A 351 15.56 7.86 -2.91
CA GLY A 351 16.18 6.53 -2.74
C GLY A 351 17.36 6.30 -3.69
N GLU A 352 17.77 5.05 -3.75
CA GLU A 352 18.86 4.57 -4.59
C GLU A 352 18.57 4.63 -6.09
N ASN A 353 19.60 4.68 -6.93
CA ASN A 353 19.44 4.31 -8.33
C ASN A 353 19.16 2.81 -8.47
N TYR A 354 18.55 2.38 -9.57
CA TYR A 354 18.32 0.96 -9.86
C TYR A 354 19.41 0.38 -10.73
N THR A 355 20.01 1.19 -11.60
CA THR A 355 21.06 0.77 -12.54
C THR A 355 22.27 1.68 -12.52
N ARG A 356 23.37 1.21 -13.11
CA ARG A 356 24.61 1.97 -13.29
C ARG A 356 24.72 2.43 -14.76
N PRO A 357 25.27 3.62 -15.04
CA PRO A 357 25.84 4.59 -14.10
C PRO A 357 24.78 5.26 -13.20
N THR A 358 25.19 5.62 -11.99
CA THR A 358 24.35 6.30 -11.00
C THR A 358 24.36 7.81 -11.22
N THR A 359 23.50 8.52 -10.50
CA THR A 359 23.35 9.98 -10.55
C THR A 359 23.72 10.63 -9.22
N THR A 360 23.92 11.95 -9.23
CA THR A 360 24.16 12.74 -8.01
C THR A 360 22.86 13.14 -7.29
N THR A 361 21.72 12.66 -7.79
CA THR A 361 20.38 12.95 -7.26
C THR A 361 19.70 11.71 -6.67
N SER A 362 20.38 10.57 -6.60
CA SER A 362 19.97 9.43 -5.77
C SER A 362 20.56 9.55 -4.37
N ASP A 363 19.93 8.90 -3.39
CA ASP A 363 20.37 8.91 -1.99
C ASP A 363 20.63 10.32 -1.45
N ALA A 364 19.84 11.25 -1.95
CA ALA A 364 20.06 12.67 -1.82
C ALA A 364 18.87 13.37 -1.16
N ILE A 365 19.17 14.46 -0.47
CA ILE A 365 18.20 15.49 -0.12
C ILE A 365 18.22 16.53 -1.25
N ILE A 366 17.06 16.80 -1.83
CA ILE A 366 16.90 17.78 -2.90
C ILE A 366 16.00 18.90 -2.41
N ALA A 367 16.45 20.14 -2.60
CA ALA A 367 15.64 21.33 -2.44
C ALA A 367 15.14 21.79 -3.80
N ILE A 368 13.83 21.89 -3.95
CA ILE A 368 13.14 22.23 -5.18
C ILE A 368 12.46 23.59 -4.99
N GLU A 369 12.61 24.47 -5.97
CA GLU A 369 11.88 25.74 -6.06
C GLU A 369 10.38 25.47 -6.12
N MET A 370 9.61 25.97 -5.15
CA MET A 370 8.19 25.63 -5.02
C MET A 370 7.34 26.04 -6.23
N GLU A 371 7.66 27.18 -6.84
CA GLU A 371 6.90 27.75 -7.95
C GLU A 371 7.21 27.08 -9.30
N THR A 372 8.48 26.72 -9.53
CA THR A 372 8.96 26.28 -10.86
C THR A 372 9.25 24.79 -10.96
N GLY A 373 9.48 24.10 -9.83
CA GLY A 373 9.92 22.71 -9.83
C GLY A 373 11.41 22.54 -10.19
N GLU A 374 12.18 23.62 -10.28
CA GLU A 374 13.62 23.55 -10.56
C GLU A 374 14.41 23.17 -9.29
N ILE A 375 15.55 22.48 -9.46
CA ILE A 375 16.44 22.19 -8.33
C ILE A 375 17.13 23.49 -7.91
N SER A 376 16.99 23.82 -6.64
CA SER A 376 17.77 24.87 -5.99
C SER A 376 19.15 24.37 -5.60
N TRP A 377 19.20 23.22 -4.91
CA TRP A 377 20.42 22.50 -4.57
C TRP A 377 20.11 21.03 -4.27
N SER A 378 21.13 20.19 -4.32
CA SER A 378 21.08 18.80 -3.83
C SER A 378 22.28 18.48 -2.94
N PHE A 379 22.06 17.61 -1.96
CA PHE A 379 23.10 17.00 -1.13
C PHE A 379 22.96 15.49 -1.22
N GLN A 380 23.95 14.81 -1.81
CA GLN A 380 23.98 13.36 -1.88
C GLN A 380 24.63 12.78 -0.62
N GLY A 381 23.92 11.91 0.08
CA GLY A 381 24.42 11.22 1.27
C GLY A 381 25.24 9.99 0.94
N THR A 382 24.86 9.25 -0.10
CA THR A 382 25.54 8.03 -0.54
C THR A 382 25.81 8.08 -2.03
N GLU A 383 27.09 8.11 -2.42
CA GLU A 383 27.47 8.11 -3.83
C GLU A 383 27.50 6.69 -4.40
N SER A 384 27.23 6.55 -5.70
CA SER A 384 27.39 5.29 -6.44
C SER A 384 26.55 4.10 -5.95
N ASP A 385 25.47 4.34 -5.21
CA ASP A 385 24.53 3.29 -4.84
C ASP A 385 23.59 2.95 -5.99
N ALA A 386 23.46 1.65 -6.25
CA ALA A 386 22.55 1.12 -7.24
C ALA A 386 22.05 -0.25 -6.77
N PHE A 387 20.73 -0.40 -6.60
CA PHE A 387 20.13 -1.62 -6.09
C PHE A 387 18.73 -1.87 -6.68
N THR A 388 18.45 -3.14 -6.95
CA THR A 388 17.10 -3.67 -7.20
C THR A 388 16.90 -4.91 -6.33
N MET A 389 15.65 -5.40 -6.23
CA MET A 389 15.32 -6.64 -5.52
C MET A 389 15.74 -7.90 -6.29
N ALA A 390 16.55 -7.79 -7.34
CA ALA A 390 17.20 -8.94 -7.94
C ALA A 390 17.85 -9.77 -6.85
N CYS A 391 17.52 -11.06 -6.82
CA CYS A 391 18.24 -12.01 -5.99
C CYS A 391 19.72 -11.85 -6.34
N THR A 392 20.48 -11.25 -5.41
CA THR A 392 21.93 -11.19 -5.49
C THR A 392 22.46 -12.59 -5.17
N GLY A 393 22.15 -13.56 -6.04
CA GLY A 393 23.02 -14.70 -6.22
C GLY A 393 24.28 -14.15 -6.88
N VAL A 394 25.24 -13.71 -6.06
CA VAL A 394 26.57 -13.36 -6.56
C VAL A 394 27.43 -14.62 -6.51
N PRO A 395 28.30 -14.91 -7.49
CA PRO A 395 28.44 -14.35 -8.84
C PRO A 395 28.02 -15.30 -9.98
#